data_AF-A0A3B9NSJ5-F1
#
_entry.id   AF-A0A3B9NSJ5-F1
#
_cell.length_a   1.000
_cell.length_b   1.000
_cell.length_c   1.000
_cell.angle_alpha   90.00
_cell.angle_beta   90.00
_cell.angle_gamma   90.00
#
_symmetry.space_group_name_H-M   'P 1'
#
loop_
_entity.id
_entity.type
_entity.pdbx_description
1 polymer ?
#
loop_
_entity_poly.entity_id
_entity_poly.type
_entity_poly.pdbx_seq_one_letter_code
_entity_poly.pdbx_strand_id
1 'polypeptide(L)'
;DTPLDYEAFARMDAMLGHCGVVVFDETVDLSEQARFAMTFCAVESCGKCTPCRIGAVRGVEVIDKIMSPVQTQAARQDAVDLLKDLCDTMIAGSLCAMGGMTPYPVLSALEHFPEDFRRGEVIATDAMNPV
;
A
#
# COMPACT_ATOMS: atom_id res chain seq x y z
N ASP A 1 -17.67 -2.97 16.80
CA ASP A 1 -17.74 -3.02 18.28
C ASP A 1 -16.51 -3.65 18.96
N THR A 2 -15.33 -3.64 18.34
CA THR A 2 -14.10 -4.13 18.98
C THR A 2 -13.66 -3.17 20.09
N PRO A 3 -13.35 -3.65 21.31
CA PRO A 3 -12.80 -2.80 22.36
C PRO A 3 -11.42 -2.28 21.97
N LEU A 4 -11.08 -1.05 22.37
CA LEU A 4 -9.73 -0.48 22.23
C LEU A 4 -8.78 -1.17 23.22
N ASP A 5 -8.27 -2.33 22.79
CA ASP A 5 -7.45 -3.24 23.57
C ASP A 5 -6.32 -3.79 22.68
N TYR A 6 -5.13 -4.00 23.25
CA TYR A 6 -3.96 -4.42 22.50
C TYR A 6 -4.18 -5.79 21.86
N GLU A 7 -4.62 -6.77 22.65
CA GLU A 7 -4.82 -8.14 22.19
C GLU A 7 -6.02 -8.25 21.25
N ALA A 8 -7.08 -7.45 21.45
CA ALA A 8 -8.22 -7.41 20.54
C ALA A 8 -7.85 -6.94 19.13
N PHE A 9 -7.01 -5.90 19.02
CA PHE A 9 -6.56 -5.39 17.73
C PHE A 9 -5.57 -6.34 17.06
N ALA A 10 -4.62 -6.90 17.83
CA ALA A 10 -3.63 -7.84 17.30
C ALA A 10 -4.27 -9.10 16.67
N ARG A 11 -5.41 -9.56 17.19
CA ARG A 11 -6.15 -10.71 16.62
C ARG A 11 -6.77 -10.45 15.24
N MET A 12 -6.82 -9.20 14.80
CA MET A 12 -7.38 -8.78 13.51
C MET A 12 -6.30 -8.15 12.62
N ASP A 13 -5.03 -8.48 12.87
CA ASP A 13 -3.87 -7.93 12.15
C ASP A 13 -3.80 -6.39 12.18
N ALA A 14 -4.41 -5.78 13.20
CA ALA A 14 -4.34 -4.36 13.52
C ALA A 14 -3.47 -4.14 14.76
N MET A 15 -3.15 -2.87 15.05
CA MET A 15 -2.35 -2.54 16.22
C MET A 15 -2.90 -1.30 16.93
N LEU A 16 -3.03 -1.38 18.25
CA LEU A 16 -3.29 -0.23 19.10
C LEU A 16 -1.97 0.43 19.48
N GLY A 17 -1.68 1.59 18.90
CA GLY A 17 -0.50 2.41 19.20
C GLY A 17 -0.71 3.33 20.39
N HIS A 18 -0.47 4.64 20.21
CA HIS A 18 -0.68 5.68 21.22
C HIS A 18 -2.17 6.10 21.37
N CYS A 19 -3.10 5.25 20.92
CA CYS A 19 -4.55 5.51 20.90
C CYS A 19 -4.98 6.75 20.08
N GLY A 20 -4.19 7.15 19.08
CA GLY A 20 -4.63 8.13 18.09
C GLY A 20 -5.65 7.51 17.12
N VAL A 21 -6.79 8.18 16.92
CA VAL A 21 -7.85 7.74 15.99
C VAL A 21 -8.02 8.81 14.92
N VAL A 22 -7.83 8.43 13.66
CA VAL A 22 -8.08 9.28 12.49
C VAL A 22 -9.26 8.69 11.73
N VAL A 23 -10.28 9.50 11.48
CA VAL A 23 -11.51 9.10 10.79
C VAL A 23 -11.50 9.73 9.41
N PHE A 24 -11.71 8.91 8.38
CA PHE A 24 -11.97 9.34 7.01
C PHE A 24 -13.44 9.11 6.68
N ASP A 25 -14.04 10.02 5.90
CA ASP A 25 -15.37 9.80 5.34
C ASP A 25 -15.27 9.10 3.97
N GLU A 26 -16.41 8.87 3.32
CA GLU A 26 -16.52 8.17 2.04
C GLU A 26 -15.90 8.94 0.85
N THR A 27 -15.45 10.18 1.05
CA THR A 27 -14.82 10.97 -0.01
C THR A 27 -13.32 10.71 -0.15
N VAL A 28 -12.72 10.00 0.80
CA VAL A 28 -11.30 9.64 0.77
C VAL A 28 -11.00 8.67 -0.39
N ASP A 29 -9.81 8.79 -0.96
CA ASP A 29 -9.23 7.78 -1.83
C ASP A 29 -8.13 7.04 -1.06
N LEU A 30 -8.35 5.78 -0.71
CA LEU A 30 -7.40 5.01 0.10
C LEU A 30 -6.16 4.59 -0.68
N SER A 31 -6.18 4.67 -2.02
CA SER A 31 -4.96 4.52 -2.82
C SER A 31 -4.00 5.71 -2.60
N GLU A 32 -4.53 6.93 -2.44
CA GLU A 32 -3.73 8.10 -2.06
C GLU A 32 -3.19 7.97 -0.63
N GLN A 33 -3.97 7.41 0.29
CA GLN A 33 -3.51 7.19 1.66
C GLN A 33 -2.40 6.12 1.76
N ALA A 34 -2.50 5.05 0.97
CA ALA A 34 -1.43 4.07 0.84
C ALA A 34 -0.15 4.71 0.25
N ARG A 35 -0.32 5.54 -0.79
CA ARG A 35 0.77 6.31 -1.39
C ARG A 35 1.42 7.26 -0.37
N PHE A 36 0.61 7.91 0.45
CA PHE A 36 1.06 8.79 1.52
C PHE A 36 1.89 8.03 2.57
N ALA A 37 1.47 6.84 2.99
CA ALA A 37 2.24 6.03 3.95
C ALA A 37 3.66 5.74 3.43
N MET A 38 3.79 5.35 2.16
CA MET A 38 5.09 5.14 1.52
C MET A 38 5.89 6.45 1.40
N THR A 39 5.23 7.55 1.06
CA THR A 39 5.87 8.89 0.97
C THR A 39 6.42 9.34 2.32
N PHE A 40 5.63 9.18 3.39
CA PHE A 40 6.04 9.51 4.76
C PHE A 40 7.26 8.69 5.17
N CYS A 41 7.26 7.38 4.91
CA CYS A 41 8.42 6.53 5.16
C CYS A 41 9.66 6.95 4.35
N ALA A 42 9.49 7.36 3.09
CA ALA A 42 10.60 7.82 2.26
C ALA A 42 11.25 9.11 2.81
N VAL A 43 10.43 10.03 3.33
CA VAL A 43 10.90 11.30 3.92
C VAL A 43 11.54 11.10 5.28
N GLU A 44 10.91 10.32 6.17
CA GLU A 44 11.34 10.14 7.56
C GLU A 44 12.34 8.99 7.76
N SER A 45 12.74 8.32 6.67
CA SER A 45 13.71 7.23 6.76
C SER A 45 15.03 7.72 7.34
N CYS A 46 15.52 7.04 8.39
CA CYS A 46 16.89 7.25 8.89
C CYS A 46 17.98 6.75 7.91
N GLY A 47 17.58 6.06 6.82
CA GLY A 47 18.47 5.63 5.75
C GLY A 47 19.21 4.30 5.98
N LYS A 48 19.08 3.69 7.16
CA LYS A 48 19.90 2.53 7.55
C LYS A 48 19.55 1.23 6.82
N CYS A 49 18.27 0.97 6.57
CA CYS A 49 17.80 -0.28 5.95
C CYS A 49 17.44 -0.01 4.50
N THR A 50 17.97 -0.78 3.56
CA THR A 50 17.60 -0.70 2.14
C THR A 50 16.09 -0.79 1.88
N PRO A 51 15.33 -1.74 2.47
CA PRO A 51 13.90 -1.82 2.20
C PRO A 51 13.13 -0.60 2.72
N CYS A 52 13.54 0.02 3.83
CA CYS A 52 12.93 1.27 4.29
C CYS A 52 13.33 2.47 3.42
N ARG A 53 14.63 2.66 3.15
CA ARG A 53 15.14 3.85 2.44
C ARG A 53 14.76 3.88 0.97
N ILE A 54 14.94 2.75 0.29
CA ILE A 54 14.71 2.63 -1.17
C ILE A 54 13.34 2.02 -1.43
N GLY A 55 12.95 1.01 -0.65
CA GLY A 55 11.66 0.35 -0.86
C GLY A 55 10.48 1.31 -0.70
N ALA A 56 10.51 2.24 0.26
CA ALA A 56 9.46 3.26 0.38
C ALA A 56 9.31 4.12 -0.90
N VAL A 57 10.42 4.56 -1.50
CA VAL A 57 10.41 5.31 -2.77
C VAL A 57 9.82 4.46 -3.90
N ARG A 58 10.23 3.18 -4.00
CA ARG A 58 9.67 2.25 -4.99
C ARG A 58 8.20 1.96 -4.73
N GLY A 59 7.76 1.92 -3.47
CA GLY A 59 6.37 1.76 -3.09
C GLY A 59 5.51 2.90 -3.62
N VAL A 60 5.97 4.15 -3.50
CA VAL A 60 5.30 5.32 -4.10
C VAL A 60 5.16 5.13 -5.61
N GLU A 61 6.25 4.80 -6.31
CA GLU A 61 6.26 4.62 -7.77
C GLU A 61 5.34 3.47 -8.23
N VAL A 62 5.30 2.38 -7.48
CA VAL A 62 4.43 1.23 -7.79
C VAL A 62 2.96 1.58 -7.56
N ILE A 63 2.63 2.33 -6.50
CA ILE A 63 1.26 2.81 -6.26
C ILE A 63 0.84 3.79 -7.36
N ASP A 64 1.72 4.71 -7.77
CA ASP A 64 1.48 5.61 -8.91
C ASP A 64 1.21 4.82 -10.20
N LYS A 65 1.93 3.71 -10.41
CA LYS A 65 1.68 2.79 -11.52
C LYS A 65 0.30 2.13 -11.39
N ILE A 66 -0.10 1.66 -10.21
CA ILE A 66 -1.42 1.05 -9.99
C ILE A 66 -2.54 2.06 -10.29
N MET A 67 -2.36 3.31 -9.85
CA MET A 67 -3.32 4.40 -10.05
C MET A 67 -3.34 4.98 -11.47
N SER A 68 -2.40 4.56 -12.34
CA SER A 68 -2.35 5.05 -13.72
C SER A 68 -3.67 4.76 -14.46
N PRO A 69 -4.27 5.79 -15.12
CA PRO A 69 -5.50 5.60 -15.86
C PRO A 69 -5.31 4.84 -17.18
N VAL A 70 -4.07 4.66 -17.63
CA VAL A 70 -3.72 4.07 -18.93
C VAL A 70 -2.94 2.78 -18.70
N GLN A 71 -3.63 1.69 -18.38
CA GLN A 71 -3.02 0.36 -18.28
C GLN A 71 -4.02 -0.79 -18.44
N THR A 72 -3.50 -1.97 -18.78
CA THR A 72 -4.30 -3.20 -18.82
C THR A 72 -4.58 -3.69 -17.40
N GLN A 73 -5.65 -4.48 -17.25
CA GLN A 73 -5.96 -5.10 -15.96
C GLN A 73 -4.85 -6.06 -15.48
N ALA A 74 -4.21 -6.77 -16.41
CA ALA A 74 -3.08 -7.65 -16.10
C ALA A 74 -1.89 -6.86 -15.55
N ALA A 75 -1.49 -5.77 -16.20
CA ALA A 75 -0.38 -4.94 -15.73
C ALA A 75 -0.66 -4.27 -14.37
N ARG A 76 -1.94 -3.93 -14.11
CA ARG A 76 -2.38 -3.45 -12.79
C ARG A 76 -2.22 -4.52 -11.73
N GLN A 77 -2.66 -5.75 -12.02
CA GLN A 77 -2.53 -6.87 -11.09
C GLN A 77 -1.05 -7.18 -10.80
N ASP A 78 -0.19 -7.20 -11.81
CA ASP A 78 1.26 -7.40 -11.64
C ASP A 78 1.87 -6.33 -10.71
N ALA A 79 1.41 -5.07 -10.83
CA ALA A 79 1.87 -3.98 -9.98
C ALA A 79 1.39 -4.13 -8.53
N VAL A 80 0.15 -4.60 -8.31
CA VAL A 80 -0.38 -4.92 -6.98
C VAL A 80 0.42 -6.05 -6.34
N ASP A 81 0.72 -7.10 -7.09
CA ASP A 81 1.48 -8.24 -6.57
C ASP A 81 2.93 -7.84 -6.22
N LEU A 82 3.55 -7.00 -7.06
CA LEU A 82 4.84 -6.39 -6.75
C LEU A 82 4.80 -5.52 -5.49
N LEU A 83 3.72 -4.75 -5.29
CA LEU A 83 3.57 -3.92 -4.09
C LEU A 83 3.48 -4.78 -2.82
N LYS A 84 2.79 -5.92 -2.89
CA LYS A 84 2.69 -6.89 -1.78
C LYS A 84 4.05 -7.50 -1.46
N ASP A 85 4.78 -7.96 -2.46
CA ASP A 85 6.14 -8.53 -2.28
C ASP A 85 7.11 -7.49 -1.67
N LEU A 86 7.01 -6.24 -2.10
CA LEU A 86 7.75 -5.14 -1.50
C LEU A 86 7.37 -4.90 -0.03
N CYS A 87 6.07 -4.92 0.28
CA CYS A 87 5.56 -4.79 1.64
C CYS A 87 6.11 -5.90 2.55
N ASP A 88 6.09 -7.15 2.09
CA ASP A 88 6.65 -8.30 2.82
C ASP A 88 8.15 -8.12 3.06
N THR A 89 8.88 -7.66 2.04
CA THR A 89 10.31 -7.33 2.14
C THR A 89 10.57 -6.22 3.17
N MET A 90 9.70 -5.21 3.24
CA MET A 90 9.81 -4.13 4.23
C MET A 90 9.51 -4.61 5.66
N ILE A 91 8.51 -5.47 5.84
CA ILE A 91 8.18 -6.07 7.15
C ILE A 91 9.36 -6.91 7.64
N ALA A 92 9.89 -7.80 6.80
CA ALA A 92 10.94 -8.73 7.19
C ALA A 92 12.35 -8.08 7.26
N GLY A 93 12.61 -7.07 6.43
CA GLY A 93 13.96 -6.53 6.20
C GLY A 93 14.25 -5.19 6.92
N SER A 94 13.32 -4.65 7.69
CA SER A 94 13.51 -3.38 8.40
C SER A 94 13.97 -3.57 9.84
N LEU A 95 15.03 -2.85 10.23
CA LEU A 95 15.59 -2.94 11.59
C LEU A 95 14.74 -2.24 12.66
N CYS A 96 13.79 -1.40 12.27
CA CYS A 96 12.89 -0.72 13.20
C CYS A 96 11.47 -0.62 12.65
N ALA A 97 10.54 -0.23 13.52
CA ALA A 97 9.11 -0.12 13.22
C ALA A 97 8.79 0.87 12.09
N MET A 98 9.62 1.90 11.83
CA MET A 98 9.35 2.83 10.74
C MET A 98 9.22 2.10 9.40
N GLY A 99 10.23 1.31 9.03
CA GLY A 99 10.17 0.50 7.83
C GLY A 99 9.26 -0.72 7.97
N GLY A 100 9.28 -1.38 9.14
CA GLY A 100 8.54 -2.63 9.36
C GLY A 100 7.03 -2.45 9.49
N MET A 101 6.55 -1.25 9.81
CA MET A 101 5.12 -0.97 9.98
C MET A 101 4.51 -0.06 8.92
N THR A 102 5.33 0.61 8.09
CA THR A 102 4.81 1.32 6.90
C THR A 102 3.92 0.45 6.01
N PRO A 103 4.17 -0.87 5.86
CA PRO A 103 3.32 -1.73 5.05
C PRO A 103 1.89 -1.95 5.57
N TYR A 104 1.62 -1.90 6.88
CA TYR A 104 0.28 -2.20 7.42
C TYR A 104 -0.84 -1.33 6.84
N PRO A 105 -0.73 0.02 6.81
CA PRO A 105 -1.78 0.84 6.19
C PRO A 105 -1.91 0.63 4.67
N VAL A 106 -0.86 0.18 3.98
CA VAL A 106 -0.90 -0.11 2.53
C VAL A 106 -1.62 -1.42 2.27
N LEU A 107 -1.26 -2.47 3.01
CA LEU A 107 -1.86 -3.80 2.87
C LEU A 107 -3.32 -3.79 3.29
N SER A 108 -3.68 -3.13 4.39
CA SER A 108 -5.08 -3.05 4.84
C SER A 108 -5.95 -2.23 3.88
N ALA A 109 -5.41 -1.17 3.28
CA ALA A 109 -6.10 -0.43 2.23
C ALA A 109 -6.36 -1.31 0.99
N LEU A 110 -5.34 -2.06 0.55
CA LEU A 110 -5.48 -3.00 -0.58
C LEU A 110 -6.49 -4.12 -0.31
N GLU A 111 -6.53 -4.63 0.92
CA GLU A 111 -7.41 -5.73 1.32
C GLU A 111 -8.87 -5.30 1.44
N HIS A 112 -9.12 -4.19 2.14
CA HIS A 112 -10.47 -3.77 2.48
C HIS A 112 -11.11 -2.85 1.45
N PHE A 113 -10.30 -2.13 0.65
CA PHE A 113 -10.78 -1.14 -0.33
C PHE A 113 -10.11 -1.31 -1.71
N PRO A 114 -10.13 -2.51 -2.30
CA PRO A 114 -9.48 -2.78 -3.58
C PRO A 114 -10.02 -1.95 -4.74
N GLU A 115 -11.25 -1.42 -4.64
CA GLU A 115 -11.89 -0.56 -5.63
C GLU A 115 -11.17 0.78 -5.84
N ASP A 116 -10.57 1.34 -4.79
CA ASP A 116 -9.82 2.60 -4.90
C ASP A 116 -8.57 2.44 -5.76
N PHE A 117 -7.99 1.25 -5.76
CA PHE A 117 -6.83 0.89 -6.59
C PHE A 117 -7.20 0.52 -8.03
N ARG A 118 -8.48 0.60 -8.42
CA ARG A 118 -8.97 0.21 -9.76
C ARG A 118 -9.46 1.37 -10.62
N ARG A 119 -9.33 2.62 -10.15
CA ARG A 119 -9.77 3.80 -10.92
C ARG A 119 -8.87 3.96 -12.18
N GLY A 120 -9.47 3.91 -13.37
CA GLY A 120 -8.78 4.06 -14.67
C GLY A 120 -9.52 3.38 -15.83
N GLU A 121 -9.35 3.89 -17.06
CA GLU A 121 -9.89 3.25 -18.26
C GLU A 121 -9.05 2.01 -18.60
N VAL A 122 -9.67 0.83 -18.60
CA VAL A 122 -8.99 -0.40 -19.03
C VAL A 122 -8.82 -0.32 -20.54
N ILE A 123 -7.57 -0.21 -21.01
CA ILE A 123 -7.29 -0.39 -22.44
C ILE A 123 -7.59 -1.84 -22.76
N ALA A 124 -8.67 -2.09 -23.51
CA ALA A 124 -9.01 -3.41 -23.99
C ALA A 124 -7.92 -3.91 -24.95
N THR A 125 -7.05 -4.79 -24.47
CA THR A 125 -6.20 -5.61 -25.34
C THR A 125 -7.02 -6.78 -25.83
N ASP A 126 -7.52 -6.69 -27.07
CA ASP A 126 -7.46 -7.77 -28.09
C ASP A 126 -8.46 -7.52 -29.23
N ALA A 127 -8.17 -6.51 -30.06
CA ALA A 127 -8.47 -6.62 -31.48
C ALA A 127 -7.23 -7.23 -32.15
N MET A 128 -7.32 -8.54 -32.38
CA MET A 128 -6.47 -9.38 -33.22
C MET A 128 -5.78 -8.57 -34.34
N ASN A 129 -4.44 -8.56 -34.37
CA ASN A 129 -3.67 -8.14 -35.54
C ASN A 129 -3.21 -9.40 -36.28
N PRO A 130 -3.89 -9.83 -37.37
CA PRO A 130 -3.40 -10.93 -38.18
C PRO A 130 -2.25 -10.41 -39.05
N VAL A 131 -1.07 -10.99 -38.88
CA VAL A 131 -0.07 -11.07 -39.96
C VAL A 131 -0.60 -12.04 -41.02
#